data_AF-A0A371MM18-F1
#
_entry.id   AF-A0A371MM18-F1
#
_cell.length_a   1.000
_cell.length_b   1.000
_cell.length_c   1.000
_cell.angle_alpha   90.00
_cell.angle_beta   90.00
_cell.angle_gamma   90.00
#
_symmetry.space_group_name_H-M   'P 1'
#
loop_
_entity.id
_entity.type
_entity.pdbx_description
1 polymer ?
#
loop_
_entity_poly.entity_id
_entity_poly.type
_entity_poly.pdbx_seq_one_letter_code
_entity_poly.pdbx_strand_id
1 'polypeptide(L)'
;MNRQLVVALLALATVLAGVPAPAAAAVDQTAQQQTAQCTFPMTVTDATGTEVTITDDPERVVTTNPSAAQTMWELGASDEVVGVSQYAMYLDGASEKGNVSGSGGLNVEAVIGLEPDLVLVPNSSYNAEPDRVGQLRSADISVVVFESGKSLDAVANKTERVGRMTGNCEAGVERAEEMRDSMANMEQALDGVERPVGLNSFFGYTSGSETFISDIMTTAGLRNGAAEANLTGFAQINEELVVDMNPEYIVVPDHAPVPSSPAYNSTTAIQKGNVIVIEANKLQQPAPRAIEASEAILEAVHPDAYERYQQLENESATESTENATETTTAADATETDAAESTATTESSESTTESDAPGFGVVAGLAAIGAVVLLARRR
;
A
#
# COMPACT_ATOMS: atom_id res chain seq x y z
N MET A 1 -55.78 -12.19 -82.95
CA MET A 1 -55.31 -13.39 -83.68
C MET A 1 -54.12 -13.95 -82.91
N ASN A 2 -54.26 -15.18 -82.41
CA ASN A 2 -53.25 -16.09 -81.84
C ASN A 2 -52.51 -15.66 -80.54
N ARG A 3 -52.71 -16.31 -79.38
CA ARG A 3 -52.25 -17.69 -78.95
C ARG A 3 -50.71 -17.69 -78.80
N GLN A 4 -50.04 -18.01 -77.68
CA GLN A 4 -50.31 -18.80 -76.46
C GLN A 4 -49.28 -18.48 -75.34
N LEU A 5 -49.67 -18.68 -74.06
CA LEU A 5 -49.02 -19.40 -72.92
C LEU A 5 -47.48 -19.32 -72.71
N VAL A 6 -46.83 -19.34 -71.54
CA VAL A 6 -47.14 -19.50 -70.09
C VAL A 6 -45.82 -19.27 -69.30
N VAL A 7 -45.93 -18.58 -68.16
CA VAL A 7 -45.17 -18.66 -66.87
C VAL A 7 -43.63 -18.67 -66.84
N ALA A 8 -43.04 -17.71 -66.10
CA ALA A 8 -41.94 -17.96 -65.17
C ALA A 8 -41.90 -16.87 -64.08
N LEU A 9 -41.78 -17.31 -62.82
CA LEU A 9 -41.76 -16.51 -61.60
C LEU A 9 -40.63 -15.47 -61.57
N LEU A 10 -40.91 -14.28 -61.04
CA LEU A 10 -39.90 -13.34 -60.54
C LEU A 10 -40.27 -12.94 -59.10
N ALA A 11 -39.53 -13.50 -58.15
CA ALA A 11 -39.65 -13.24 -56.73
C ALA A 11 -39.00 -11.90 -56.37
N LEU A 12 -39.70 -11.15 -55.52
CA LEU A 12 -39.35 -9.84 -55.01
C LEU A 12 -38.30 -9.99 -53.89
N ALA A 13 -37.10 -9.44 -54.06
CA ALA A 13 -36.10 -9.33 -53.00
C ALA A 13 -35.87 -7.85 -52.68
N THR A 14 -36.34 -7.42 -51.51
CA THR A 14 -36.16 -6.08 -50.94
C THR A 14 -34.76 -5.95 -50.34
N VAL A 15 -34.05 -4.88 -50.72
CA VAL A 15 -32.73 -4.49 -50.22
C VAL A 15 -32.86 -3.94 -48.79
N LEU A 16 -32.23 -4.60 -47.81
CA LEU A 16 -31.99 -4.02 -46.48
C LEU A 16 -30.66 -3.25 -46.49
N ALA A 17 -30.74 -1.96 -46.15
CA ALA A 17 -29.57 -1.14 -45.84
C ALA A 17 -29.08 -1.45 -44.42
N GLY A 18 -27.82 -1.90 -44.29
CA GLY A 18 -27.15 -2.10 -43.01
C GLY A 18 -26.61 -0.78 -42.45
N VAL A 19 -26.95 -0.49 -41.20
CA VAL A 19 -26.37 0.59 -40.38
C VAL A 19 -25.10 0.03 -39.73
N PRO A 20 -23.95 0.73 -39.78
CA PRO A 20 -22.75 0.25 -39.09
C PRO A 20 -22.90 0.45 -37.57
N ALA A 21 -22.60 -0.60 -36.81
CA ALA A 21 -22.51 -0.56 -35.35
C ALA A 21 -21.23 0.20 -34.91
N PRO A 22 -21.23 0.86 -33.74
CA PRO A 22 -20.04 1.53 -33.23
C PRO A 22 -19.04 0.47 -32.74
N ALA A 23 -17.78 0.59 -33.17
CA ALA A 23 -16.68 -0.18 -32.64
C ALA A 23 -16.42 0.24 -31.19
N ALA A 24 -16.52 -0.71 -30.26
CA ALA A 24 -16.03 -0.54 -28.90
C ALA A 24 -14.52 -0.28 -28.95
N ALA A 25 -14.07 0.75 -28.25
CA ALA A 25 -12.67 1.09 -28.14
C ALA A 25 -11.93 -0.04 -27.41
N ALA A 26 -11.01 -0.72 -28.10
CA ALA A 26 -9.96 -1.47 -27.45
C ALA A 26 -9.08 -0.45 -26.72
N VAL A 27 -9.18 -0.42 -25.39
CA VAL A 27 -8.29 0.36 -24.55
C VAL A 27 -6.90 -0.27 -24.67
N ASP A 28 -5.91 0.58 -24.91
CA ASP A 28 -4.53 0.25 -25.27
C ASP A 28 -3.81 -0.47 -24.10
N GLN A 29 -3.92 -1.81 -24.03
CA GLN A 29 -3.27 -2.66 -23.02
C GLN A 29 -1.74 -2.51 -22.99
N THR A 30 -1.15 -2.06 -24.09
CA THR A 30 0.27 -1.74 -24.19
C THR A 30 0.72 -0.61 -23.26
N ALA A 31 -0.19 0.28 -22.85
CA ALA A 31 0.12 1.40 -21.96
C ALA A 31 0.18 1.00 -20.47
N GLN A 32 -0.65 0.05 -20.03
CA GLN A 32 -0.65 -0.43 -18.63
C GLN A 32 0.50 -1.41 -18.34
N GLN A 33 0.93 -2.22 -19.32
CA GLN A 33 2.08 -3.11 -19.13
C GLN A 33 3.43 -2.36 -19.15
N GLN A 34 3.52 -1.20 -19.82
CA GLN A 34 4.73 -0.37 -19.80
C GLN A 34 4.92 0.41 -18.49
N THR A 35 3.86 0.64 -17.71
CA THR A 35 3.95 1.36 -16.43
C THR A 35 4.47 0.50 -15.26
N ALA A 36 4.43 -0.83 -15.40
CA ALA A 36 4.75 -1.80 -14.33
C ALA A 36 6.19 -2.35 -14.37
N GLN A 37 6.99 -2.04 -15.39
CA GLN A 37 8.39 -2.50 -15.44
C GLN A 37 9.37 -1.46 -14.91
N CYS A 38 10.27 -1.89 -14.03
CA CYS A 38 11.39 -1.09 -13.57
C CYS A 38 12.50 -1.09 -14.63
N THR A 39 13.12 0.06 -14.87
CA THR A 39 14.28 0.18 -15.76
C THR A 39 15.35 1.00 -15.08
N PHE A 40 16.58 0.48 -15.10
CA PHE A 40 17.77 1.12 -14.56
C PHE A 40 18.81 1.36 -15.67
N PRO A 41 19.66 2.41 -15.58
CA PRO A 41 19.72 3.38 -14.48
C PRO A 41 18.50 4.32 -14.48
N MET A 42 18.07 4.75 -13.29
CA MET A 42 17.03 5.77 -13.14
C MET A 42 17.56 6.97 -12.35
N THR A 43 17.18 8.17 -12.77
CA THR A 43 17.48 9.40 -12.04
C THR A 43 16.20 9.95 -11.43
N VAL A 44 16.24 10.21 -10.13
CA VAL A 44 15.12 10.80 -9.38
C VAL A 44 15.57 12.10 -8.73
N THR A 45 14.68 13.10 -8.70
CA THR A 45 14.87 14.28 -7.86
C THR A 45 14.22 14.03 -6.52
N ASP A 46 14.99 14.17 -5.44
CA ASP A 46 14.49 13.97 -4.09
C ASP A 46 13.88 15.26 -3.50
N ALA A 47 13.33 15.19 -2.29
CA ALA A 47 12.69 16.33 -1.62
C ALA A 47 13.64 17.49 -1.26
N THR A 48 14.96 17.28 -1.37
CA THR A 48 15.97 18.32 -1.17
C THR A 48 16.35 19.02 -2.49
N GLY A 49 15.77 18.59 -3.61
CA GLY A 49 16.15 19.05 -4.95
C GLY A 49 17.43 18.41 -5.48
N THR A 50 17.92 17.34 -4.84
CA THR A 50 19.12 16.62 -5.28
C THR A 50 18.73 15.58 -6.32
N GLU A 51 19.43 15.55 -7.46
CA GLU A 51 19.33 14.45 -8.41
C GLU A 51 20.13 13.24 -7.90
N VAL A 52 19.46 12.12 -7.76
CA VAL A 52 20.05 10.84 -7.31
C VAL A 52 19.90 9.85 -8.45
N THR A 53 21.01 9.24 -8.87
CA THR A 53 21.01 8.20 -9.90
C THR A 53 21.15 6.84 -9.24
N ILE A 54 20.15 5.99 -9.42
CA ILE A 54 20.13 4.59 -9.02
C ILE A 54 20.58 3.80 -10.25
N THR A 55 21.78 3.23 -10.20
CA THR A 55 22.44 2.69 -11.39
C THR A 55 21.89 1.34 -11.83
N ASP A 56 21.54 0.51 -10.86
CA ASP A 56 21.10 -0.86 -10.99
C ASP A 56 19.98 -1.13 -10.00
N ASP A 57 19.33 -2.29 -10.11
CA ASP A 57 18.31 -2.73 -9.17
C ASP A 57 18.91 -2.92 -7.75
N PRO A 58 18.49 -2.15 -6.73
CA PRO A 58 19.11 -2.20 -5.40
C PRO A 58 18.88 -3.54 -4.69
N GLU A 59 19.94 -4.26 -4.34
CA GLU A 59 19.85 -5.51 -3.55
C GLU A 59 19.99 -5.24 -2.04
N ARG A 60 20.53 -4.07 -1.65
CA ARG A 60 20.82 -3.71 -0.26
C ARG A 60 20.22 -2.35 0.08
N VAL A 61 19.01 -2.37 0.61
CA VAL A 61 18.26 -1.17 1.00
C VAL A 61 18.36 -0.92 2.51
N VAL A 62 18.64 0.32 2.90
CA VAL A 62 18.52 0.77 4.30
C VAL A 62 17.33 1.69 4.44
N THR A 63 16.48 1.41 5.44
CA THR A 63 15.33 2.25 5.79
C THR A 63 15.58 2.97 7.12
N THR A 64 15.62 4.30 7.08
CA THR A 64 16.05 5.11 8.24
C THR A 64 14.94 5.39 9.26
N ASN A 65 13.70 4.95 8.98
CA ASN A 65 12.52 5.20 9.80
C ASN A 65 11.43 4.14 9.54
N PRO A 66 10.54 3.86 10.51
CA PRO A 66 9.46 2.88 10.38
C PRO A 66 8.59 3.03 9.14
N SER A 67 8.30 4.26 8.70
CA SER A 67 7.43 4.46 7.53
C SER A 67 8.05 3.94 6.23
N ALA A 68 9.37 4.07 6.06
CA ALA A 68 10.07 3.51 4.90
C ALA A 68 10.19 1.98 5.02
N ALA A 69 10.46 1.47 6.23
CA ALA A 69 10.50 0.03 6.50
C ALA A 69 9.13 -0.60 6.19
N GLN A 70 8.05 -0.09 6.77
CA GLN A 70 6.70 -0.60 6.53
C GLN A 70 6.36 -0.59 5.04
N THR A 71 6.75 0.45 4.29
CA THR A 71 6.55 0.47 2.83
C THR A 71 7.24 -0.72 2.17
N MET A 72 8.52 -1.00 2.45
CA MET A 72 9.22 -2.17 1.88
C MET A 72 8.57 -3.50 2.25
N TRP A 73 8.05 -3.64 3.46
CA TRP A 73 7.33 -4.86 3.89
C TRP A 73 6.02 -5.04 3.13
N GLU A 74 5.29 -3.96 2.89
CA GLU A 74 4.03 -3.98 2.15
C GLU A 74 4.22 -4.21 0.66
N LEU A 75 5.44 -4.01 0.15
CA LEU A 75 5.83 -4.38 -1.22
C LEU A 75 6.34 -5.83 -1.34
N GLY A 76 6.42 -6.57 -0.23
CA GLY A 76 7.05 -7.90 -0.20
C GLY A 76 8.59 -7.87 -0.32
N ALA A 77 9.20 -6.69 -0.24
CA ALA A 77 10.62 -6.44 -0.47
C ALA A 77 11.46 -6.43 0.82
N SER A 78 11.02 -7.11 1.88
CA SER A 78 11.73 -7.14 3.16
C SER A 78 13.11 -7.80 3.08
N ASP A 79 13.33 -8.67 2.09
CA ASP A 79 14.59 -9.39 1.90
C ASP A 79 15.73 -8.48 1.38
N GLU A 80 15.40 -7.47 0.58
CA GLU A 80 16.33 -6.42 0.13
C GLU A 80 16.77 -5.50 1.28
N VAL A 81 15.98 -5.42 2.35
CA VAL A 81 16.27 -4.53 3.48
C VAL A 81 17.37 -5.14 4.34
N VAL A 82 18.52 -4.46 4.39
CA VAL A 82 19.69 -4.87 5.19
C VAL A 82 19.81 -4.10 6.51
N GLY A 83 19.11 -2.97 6.64
CA GLY A 83 19.13 -2.17 7.86
C GLY A 83 17.85 -1.38 8.10
N VAL A 84 17.44 -1.32 9.37
CA VAL A 84 16.22 -0.66 9.84
C VAL A 84 16.46 0.18 11.09
N SER A 85 15.63 1.20 11.29
CA SER A 85 15.53 1.87 12.58
C SER A 85 15.00 0.92 13.66
N GLN A 86 15.41 1.11 14.91
CA GLN A 86 14.92 0.36 16.07
C GLN A 86 13.41 0.49 16.26
N TYR A 87 12.80 1.56 15.74
CA TYR A 87 11.37 1.80 15.81
C TYR A 87 10.58 0.93 14.81
N ALA A 88 11.25 0.26 13.87
CA ALA A 88 10.63 -0.64 12.89
C ALA A 88 10.64 -2.12 13.35
N MET A 89 11.17 -2.40 14.54
CA MET A 89 11.34 -3.77 15.06
C MET A 89 10.04 -4.53 15.35
N TYR A 90 8.89 -3.86 15.22
CA TYR A 90 7.58 -4.50 15.27
C TYR A 90 7.25 -5.28 13.99
N LEU A 91 7.94 -5.00 12.89
CA LEU A 91 7.75 -5.70 11.62
C LEU A 91 8.38 -7.10 11.69
N ASP A 92 7.70 -8.07 11.12
CA ASP A 92 8.15 -9.46 11.13
C ASP A 92 9.54 -9.59 10.47
N GLY A 93 10.48 -10.26 11.16
CA GLY A 93 11.85 -10.43 10.69
C GLY A 93 12.75 -9.19 10.77
N ALA A 94 12.24 -8.01 11.17
CA ALA A 94 13.05 -6.78 11.24
C ALA A 94 14.20 -6.86 12.27
N SER A 95 14.05 -7.69 13.31
CA SER A 95 15.08 -7.92 14.33
C SER A 95 16.30 -8.68 13.83
N GLU A 96 16.21 -9.30 12.65
CA GLU A 96 17.32 -9.99 11.98
C GLU A 96 18.16 -9.03 11.12
N LYS A 97 17.65 -7.81 10.86
CA LYS A 97 18.32 -6.79 10.07
C LYS A 97 19.28 -5.95 10.92
N GLY A 98 20.21 -5.25 10.27
CA GLY A 98 21.12 -4.32 10.97
C GLY A 98 20.34 -3.17 11.62
N ASN A 99 20.58 -2.90 12.91
CA ASN A 99 20.01 -1.71 13.54
C ASN A 99 20.83 -0.47 13.17
N VAL A 100 20.24 0.44 12.40
CA VAL A 100 20.89 1.69 11.98
C VAL A 100 20.60 2.86 12.91
N SER A 101 20.10 2.60 14.12
CA SER A 101 19.86 3.64 15.12
C SER A 101 21.10 3.89 15.97
N GLY A 102 21.31 5.16 16.34
CA GLY A 102 22.37 5.62 17.21
C GLY A 102 21.85 6.61 18.26
N SER A 103 22.77 7.20 19.00
CA SER A 103 22.43 8.24 19.97
C SER A 103 21.86 9.46 19.25
N GLY A 104 20.57 9.72 19.45
CA GLY A 104 19.89 10.88 18.89
C GLY A 104 19.40 10.73 17.44
N GLY A 105 19.41 9.52 16.86
CA GLY A 105 18.79 9.25 15.55
C GLY A 105 19.63 8.31 14.67
N LEU A 106 19.85 8.60 13.38
CA LEU A 106 20.51 7.69 12.42
C LEU A 106 22.01 7.45 12.69
N ASN A 107 22.47 6.22 12.86
CA ASN A 107 23.90 5.90 12.98
C ASN A 107 24.57 5.78 11.60
N VAL A 108 25.28 6.83 11.19
CA VAL A 108 25.95 6.90 9.87
C VAL A 108 26.98 5.79 9.66
N GLU A 109 27.80 5.47 10.67
CA GLU A 109 28.80 4.40 10.55
C GLU A 109 28.15 3.02 10.41
N ALA A 110 27.05 2.79 11.13
CA ALA A 110 26.29 1.55 11.00
C ALA A 110 25.66 1.41 9.61
N VAL A 111 25.14 2.50 9.03
CA VAL A 111 24.62 2.50 7.66
C VAL A 111 25.74 2.20 6.66
N ILE A 112 26.88 2.90 6.74
CA ILE A 112 28.02 2.68 5.83
C ILE A 112 28.54 1.24 5.93
N GLY A 113 28.64 0.71 7.15
CA GLY A 113 29.11 -0.66 7.38
C GLY A 113 28.16 -1.75 6.86
N LEU A 114 26.93 -1.40 6.48
CA LEU A 114 26.01 -2.30 5.78
C LEU A 114 26.17 -2.24 4.26
N GLU A 115 27.04 -1.38 3.73
CA GLU A 115 27.30 -1.26 2.28
C GLU A 115 26.00 -1.22 1.44
N PRO A 116 25.09 -0.26 1.67
CA PRO A 116 23.81 -0.21 0.97
C PRO A 116 23.95 0.39 -0.44
N ASP A 117 23.13 -0.12 -1.36
CA ASP A 117 22.97 0.44 -2.71
C ASP A 117 22.04 1.65 -2.68
N LEU A 118 21.08 1.67 -1.76
CA LEU A 118 20.08 2.72 -1.62
C LEU A 118 19.68 2.94 -0.14
N VAL A 119 19.61 4.21 0.26
CA VAL A 119 19.10 4.61 1.59
C VAL A 119 17.82 5.43 1.42
N LEU A 120 16.74 4.92 2.01
CA LEU A 120 15.42 5.54 2.03
C LEU A 120 15.26 6.43 3.27
N VAL A 121 15.10 7.73 3.06
CA VAL A 121 15.05 8.73 4.14
C VAL A 121 13.74 9.51 4.16
N PRO A 122 12.79 9.17 5.04
CA PRO A 122 11.59 9.99 5.23
C PRO A 122 11.91 11.41 5.68
N ASN A 123 11.05 12.37 5.31
CA ASN A 123 11.23 13.79 5.59
C ASN A 123 11.50 14.10 7.07
N SER A 124 10.85 13.39 7.98
CA SER A 124 11.02 13.56 9.44
C SER A 124 12.44 13.24 9.90
N SER A 125 13.05 12.16 9.38
CA SER A 125 14.45 11.81 9.65
C SER A 125 15.41 12.85 9.07
N TYR A 126 15.16 13.32 7.84
CA TYR A 126 15.99 14.36 7.23
C TYR A 126 15.92 15.68 7.99
N ASN A 127 14.73 16.15 8.38
CA ASN A 127 14.56 17.41 9.09
C ASN A 127 15.19 17.39 10.48
N ALA A 128 15.19 16.23 11.14
CA ALA A 128 15.83 16.09 12.44
C ALA A 128 17.37 16.17 12.32
N GLU A 129 17.95 15.59 11.26
CA GLU A 129 19.38 15.32 11.17
C GLU A 129 19.96 15.46 9.74
N PRO A 130 19.85 16.65 9.09
CA PRO A 130 20.22 16.80 7.68
C PRO A 130 21.73 16.55 7.43
N ASP A 131 22.58 16.89 8.40
CA ASP A 131 24.03 16.67 8.32
C ASP A 131 24.38 15.18 8.17
N ARG A 132 23.61 14.27 8.77
CA ARG A 132 23.85 12.82 8.69
C ARG A 132 23.57 12.29 7.28
N VAL A 133 22.55 12.82 6.61
CA VAL A 133 22.29 12.53 5.19
C VAL A 133 23.42 13.05 4.30
N GLY A 134 23.94 14.24 4.59
CA GLY A 134 25.11 14.79 3.89
C GLY A 134 26.36 13.91 4.02
N GLN A 135 26.59 13.31 5.19
CA GLN A 135 27.70 12.39 5.42
C GLN A 135 27.56 11.10 4.61
N LEU A 136 26.36 10.52 4.54
CA LEU A 136 26.11 9.32 3.72
C LEU A 136 26.34 9.60 2.23
N ARG A 137 25.85 10.73 1.72
CA ARG A 137 26.11 11.17 0.34
C ARG A 137 27.59 11.39 0.05
N SER A 138 28.33 11.95 1.02
CA SER A 138 29.78 12.17 0.90
C SER A 138 30.58 10.87 0.92
N ALA A 139 29.96 9.76 1.32
CA ALA A 139 30.51 8.40 1.24
C ALA A 139 30.07 7.67 -0.04
N ASP A 140 29.60 8.39 -1.06
CA ASP A 140 29.14 7.86 -2.35
C ASP A 140 27.95 6.88 -2.26
N ILE A 141 27.15 6.97 -1.20
CA ILE A 141 25.90 6.19 -1.05
C ILE A 141 24.74 6.94 -1.69
N SER A 142 23.91 6.24 -2.48
CA SER A 142 22.66 6.79 -3.02
C SER A 142 21.64 6.99 -1.90
N VAL A 143 21.29 8.25 -1.61
CA VAL A 143 20.33 8.60 -0.55
C VAL A 143 19.18 9.41 -1.11
N VAL A 144 17.97 8.86 -1.03
CA VAL A 144 16.74 9.52 -1.47
C VAL A 144 15.95 10.02 -0.26
N VAL A 145 15.76 11.35 -0.19
CA VAL A 145 14.89 11.98 0.80
C VAL A 145 13.47 12.12 0.26
N PHE A 146 12.49 11.64 1.02
CA PHE A 146 11.07 11.76 0.67
C PHE A 146 10.46 13.07 1.15
N GLU A 147 9.40 13.49 0.47
CA GLU A 147 8.57 14.61 0.89
C GLU A 147 7.74 14.24 2.12
N SER A 148 7.19 15.25 2.79
CA SER A 148 6.24 15.02 3.87
C SER A 148 4.91 14.54 3.29
N GLY A 149 4.52 13.30 3.61
CA GLY A 149 3.21 12.77 3.26
C GLY A 149 2.12 13.46 4.08
N LYS A 150 1.27 14.26 3.42
CA LYS A 150 0.19 15.03 4.06
C LYS A 150 -1.22 14.49 3.78
N SER A 151 -1.32 13.44 2.97
CA SER A 151 -2.56 12.75 2.61
C SER A 151 -2.27 11.27 2.39
N LEU A 152 -3.30 10.43 2.43
CA LEU A 152 -3.24 9.02 2.06
C LEU A 152 -2.87 8.84 0.58
N ASP A 153 -3.34 9.72 -0.31
CA ASP A 153 -2.89 9.72 -1.71
C ASP A 153 -1.38 10.01 -1.84
N ALA A 154 -0.84 10.93 -1.03
CA ALA A 154 0.61 11.15 -0.98
C ALA A 154 1.37 9.93 -0.45
N VAL A 155 0.76 9.14 0.44
CA VAL A 155 1.32 7.86 0.88
C VAL A 155 1.28 6.85 -0.27
N ALA A 156 0.17 6.69 -0.98
CA ALA A 156 0.06 5.81 -2.15
C ALA A 156 1.09 6.16 -3.24
N ASN A 157 1.21 7.44 -3.59
CA ASN A 157 2.21 7.93 -4.55
C ASN A 157 3.65 7.65 -4.08
N LYS A 158 3.92 7.77 -2.78
CA LYS A 158 5.22 7.43 -2.22
C LYS A 158 5.48 5.92 -2.28
N THR A 159 4.47 5.09 -2.02
CA THR A 159 4.57 3.62 -2.12
C THR A 159 4.94 3.19 -3.52
N GLU A 160 4.23 3.70 -4.53
CA GLU A 160 4.56 3.44 -5.94
C GLU A 160 5.98 3.90 -6.28
N ARG A 161 6.35 5.10 -5.82
CA ARG A 161 7.69 5.64 -6.04
C ARG A 161 8.78 4.80 -5.38
N VAL A 162 8.55 4.27 -4.18
CA VAL A 162 9.47 3.35 -3.50
C VAL A 162 9.62 2.09 -4.34
N GLY A 163 8.51 1.45 -4.75
CA GLY A 163 8.55 0.25 -5.59
C GLY A 163 9.35 0.47 -6.87
N ARG A 164 9.16 1.61 -7.55
CA ARG A 164 9.96 1.96 -8.74
C ARG A 164 11.46 2.07 -8.46
N MET A 165 11.84 2.65 -7.34
CA MET A 165 13.25 2.88 -6.98
C MET A 165 13.96 1.63 -6.46
N THR A 166 13.21 0.62 -6.03
CA THR A 166 13.75 -0.62 -5.45
C THR A 166 13.51 -1.84 -6.33
N GLY A 167 13.20 -1.67 -7.63
CA GLY A 167 12.94 -2.80 -8.53
C GLY A 167 11.58 -3.48 -8.38
N ASN A 168 10.79 -3.07 -7.37
CA ASN A 168 9.48 -3.62 -7.02
C ASN A 168 8.34 -2.84 -7.70
N CYS A 169 8.44 -2.57 -9.00
CA CYS A 169 7.48 -1.70 -9.72
C CYS A 169 6.04 -2.21 -9.69
N GLU A 170 5.83 -3.49 -9.97
CA GLU A 170 4.50 -4.11 -10.01
C GLU A 170 3.84 -4.04 -8.62
N ALA A 171 4.52 -4.54 -7.58
CA ALA A 171 4.05 -4.46 -6.20
C ALA A 171 3.82 -2.99 -5.75
N GLY A 172 4.66 -2.06 -6.21
CA GLY A 172 4.53 -0.63 -5.92
C GLY A 172 3.26 -0.03 -6.50
N VAL A 173 2.96 -0.35 -7.76
CA VAL A 173 1.74 0.11 -8.44
C VAL A 173 0.52 -0.55 -7.82
N GLU A 174 0.53 -1.88 -7.68
CA GLU A 174 -0.57 -2.66 -7.10
C GLU A 174 -0.92 -2.15 -5.70
N ARG A 175 0.06 -2.03 -4.80
CA ARG A 175 -0.20 -1.58 -3.43
C ARG A 175 -0.71 -0.14 -3.37
N ALA A 176 -0.25 0.73 -4.28
CA ALA A 176 -0.74 2.10 -4.36
C ALA A 176 -2.17 2.18 -4.93
N GLU A 177 -2.51 1.32 -5.89
CA GLU A 177 -3.87 1.20 -6.44
C GLU A 177 -4.84 0.66 -5.40
N GLU A 178 -4.49 -0.40 -4.66
CA GLU A 178 -5.31 -0.91 -3.55
C GLU A 178 -5.65 0.19 -2.53
N MET A 179 -4.67 1.03 -2.17
CA MET A 179 -4.91 2.16 -1.27
C MET A 179 -5.90 3.17 -1.86
N ARG A 180 -5.78 3.47 -3.15
CA ARG A 180 -6.67 4.42 -3.85
C ARG A 180 -8.09 3.86 -3.99
N ASP A 181 -8.21 2.58 -4.29
CA ASP A 181 -9.49 1.88 -4.39
C ASP A 181 -10.19 1.84 -3.03
N SER A 182 -9.46 1.51 -1.96
CA SER A 182 -9.99 1.58 -0.59
C SER A 182 -10.49 2.98 -0.24
N MET A 183 -9.74 4.05 -0.57
CA MET A 183 -10.20 5.42 -0.35
C MET A 183 -11.49 5.74 -1.13
N ALA A 184 -11.56 5.34 -2.41
CA ALA A 184 -12.73 5.56 -3.25
C ALA A 184 -13.96 4.77 -2.77
N ASN A 185 -13.75 3.54 -2.32
CA ASN A 185 -14.80 2.68 -1.78
C ASN A 185 -15.34 3.21 -0.45
N MET A 186 -14.49 3.75 0.43
CA MET A 186 -14.94 4.46 1.63
C MET A 186 -15.73 5.73 1.29
N GLU A 187 -15.26 6.52 0.32
CA GLU A 187 -15.99 7.71 -0.13
C GLU A 187 -17.38 7.36 -0.65
N GLN A 188 -17.49 6.31 -1.47
CA GLN A 188 -18.75 5.83 -2.02
C GLN A 188 -19.68 5.28 -0.93
N ALA A 189 -19.14 4.53 0.04
CA ALA A 189 -19.91 4.01 1.16
C ALA A 189 -20.47 5.10 2.08
N LEU A 190 -19.80 6.26 2.12
CA LEU A 190 -20.19 7.43 2.91
C LEU A 190 -21.09 8.43 2.14
N ASP A 191 -21.54 8.12 0.93
CA ASP A 191 -22.42 9.02 0.18
C ASP A 191 -23.74 9.26 0.93
N GLY A 192 -24.07 10.54 1.14
CA GLY A 192 -25.23 10.96 1.92
C GLY A 192 -25.16 10.70 3.43
N VAL A 193 -24.03 10.21 3.96
CA VAL A 193 -23.84 9.94 5.40
C VAL A 193 -23.39 11.22 6.12
N GLU A 194 -24.03 11.55 7.25
CA GLU A 194 -23.65 12.69 8.09
C GLU A 194 -22.30 12.43 8.78
N ARG A 195 -21.38 13.40 8.74
CA ARG A 195 -20.02 13.24 9.27
C ARG A 195 -19.86 13.95 10.62
N PRO A 196 -19.72 13.23 11.75
CA PRO A 196 -19.59 13.84 13.07
C PRO A 196 -18.21 14.48 13.27
N VAL A 197 -18.11 15.40 14.23
CA VAL A 197 -16.83 16.07 14.54
C VAL A 197 -15.92 15.12 15.32
N GLY A 198 -14.75 14.83 14.77
CA GLY A 198 -13.70 14.05 15.40
C GLY A 198 -12.51 14.91 15.83
N LEU A 199 -11.83 14.46 16.89
CA LEU A 199 -10.56 15.04 17.33
C LEU A 199 -9.51 13.95 17.49
N ASN A 200 -8.39 14.06 16.79
CA ASN A 200 -7.21 13.27 17.13
C ASN A 200 -6.50 13.88 18.36
N SER A 201 -6.10 13.06 19.34
CA SER A 201 -5.40 13.51 20.53
C SER A 201 -4.27 12.56 20.92
N PHE A 202 -3.08 13.11 21.18
CA PHE A 202 -1.94 12.35 21.69
C PHE A 202 -0.99 13.29 22.45
N PHE A 203 -0.70 12.99 23.73
CA PHE A 203 0.26 13.75 24.56
C PHE A 203 0.09 15.28 24.55
N GLY A 204 -1.16 15.79 24.46
CA GLY A 204 -1.46 17.23 24.40
C GLY A 204 -1.35 17.87 23.01
N TYR A 205 -1.10 17.05 21.98
CA TYR A 205 -1.10 17.44 20.58
C TYR A 205 -2.33 16.88 19.85
N THR A 206 -2.62 17.50 18.71
CA THR A 206 -3.63 17.09 17.75
C THR A 206 -3.08 17.18 16.32
N SER A 207 -3.84 16.67 15.37
CA SER A 207 -3.53 16.70 13.95
C SER A 207 -4.48 17.66 13.24
N GLY A 208 -3.98 18.86 12.91
CA GLY A 208 -4.73 19.87 12.15
C GLY A 208 -4.75 19.59 10.64
N SER A 209 -5.11 20.60 9.85
CA SER A 209 -5.00 20.53 8.38
C SER A 209 -3.55 20.27 7.94
N GLU A 210 -3.33 19.82 6.71
CA GLU A 210 -1.99 19.50 6.18
C GLU A 210 -1.28 18.35 6.94
N THR A 211 -2.04 17.42 7.50
CA THR A 211 -1.52 16.19 8.11
C THR A 211 -2.19 14.98 7.50
N PHE A 212 -1.43 13.89 7.28
CA PHE A 212 -2.04 12.65 6.81
C PHE A 212 -3.02 12.04 7.83
N ILE A 213 -2.88 12.34 9.13
CA ILE A 213 -3.86 11.92 10.15
C ILE A 213 -5.19 12.65 9.98
N SER A 214 -5.17 13.93 9.60
CA SER A 214 -6.40 14.62 9.19
C SER A 214 -7.06 13.89 8.03
N ASP A 215 -6.28 13.47 7.04
CA ASP A 215 -6.79 12.77 5.87
C ASP A 215 -7.34 11.37 6.20
N ILE A 216 -6.66 10.64 7.10
CA ILE A 216 -7.16 9.37 7.67
C ILE A 216 -8.55 9.56 8.27
N MET A 217 -8.72 10.59 9.10
CA MET A 217 -9.99 10.88 9.77
C MET A 217 -11.08 11.28 8.78
N THR A 218 -10.76 12.15 7.80
CA THR A 218 -11.76 12.63 6.83
C THR A 218 -12.18 11.57 5.82
N THR A 219 -11.26 10.71 5.40
CA THR A 219 -11.54 9.53 4.56
C THR A 219 -12.50 8.57 5.27
N ALA A 220 -12.33 8.40 6.59
CA ALA A 220 -13.19 7.56 7.42
C ALA A 220 -14.55 8.19 7.79
N GLY A 221 -14.89 9.36 7.24
CA GLY A 221 -16.18 10.01 7.46
C GLY A 221 -16.29 10.84 8.74
N LEU A 222 -15.17 11.28 9.33
CA LEU A 222 -15.15 12.32 10.35
C LEU A 222 -14.94 13.71 9.74
N ARG A 223 -15.44 14.73 10.42
CA ARG A 223 -14.97 16.11 10.26
C ARG A 223 -13.81 16.37 11.22
N ASN A 224 -12.65 16.80 10.73
CA ASN A 224 -11.52 17.09 11.62
C ASN A 224 -11.73 18.42 12.35
N GLY A 225 -12.16 18.35 13.61
CA GLY A 225 -12.44 19.55 14.42
C GLY A 225 -11.20 20.43 14.65
N ALA A 226 -10.00 19.86 14.72
CA ALA A 226 -8.77 20.65 14.85
C ALA A 226 -8.49 21.48 13.58
N ALA A 227 -8.73 20.90 12.39
CA ALA A 227 -8.62 21.63 11.13
C ALA A 227 -9.68 22.73 11.00
N GLU A 228 -10.93 22.46 11.41
CA GLU A 228 -12.01 23.46 11.42
C GLU A 228 -11.75 24.61 12.41
N ALA A 229 -11.01 24.34 13.47
CA ALA A 229 -10.47 25.33 14.40
C ALA A 229 -9.24 26.08 13.87
N ASN A 230 -8.87 25.91 12.58
CA ASN A 230 -7.70 26.52 11.93
C ASN A 230 -6.35 26.10 12.52
N LEU A 231 -6.25 24.92 13.13
CA LEU A 231 -4.95 24.32 13.44
C LEU A 231 -4.38 23.66 12.18
N THR A 232 -3.07 23.80 11.98
CA THR A 232 -2.34 23.24 10.83
C THR A 232 -1.14 22.46 11.32
N GLY A 233 -0.83 21.35 10.66
CA GLY A 233 0.22 20.43 11.07
C GLY A 233 -0.10 19.73 12.39
N PHE A 234 0.92 19.13 12.99
CA PHE A 234 0.85 18.62 14.35
C PHE A 234 0.96 19.80 15.33
N ALA A 235 -0.13 20.09 16.04
CA ALA A 235 -0.26 21.30 16.85
C ALA A 235 -0.59 20.96 18.30
N GLN A 236 -0.14 21.79 19.24
CA GLN A 236 -0.62 21.69 20.62
C GLN A 236 -2.09 22.11 20.67
N ILE A 237 -2.90 21.34 21.40
CA ILE A 237 -4.31 21.66 21.60
C ILE A 237 -4.54 22.10 23.05
N ASN A 238 -5.18 23.25 23.21
CA ASN A 238 -5.56 23.76 24.53
C ASN A 238 -6.96 23.29 24.92
N GLU A 239 -7.21 23.22 26.23
CA GLU A 239 -8.45 22.67 26.77
C GLU A 239 -9.71 23.50 26.47
N GLU A 240 -9.59 24.83 26.36
CA GLU A 240 -10.72 25.70 26.02
C GLU A 240 -11.24 25.39 24.60
N LEU A 241 -10.32 25.19 23.66
CA LEU A 241 -10.66 24.81 22.29
C LEU A 241 -11.35 23.45 22.23
N VAL A 242 -10.96 22.50 23.08
CA VAL A 242 -11.63 21.18 23.17
C VAL A 242 -13.08 21.32 23.63
N VAL A 243 -13.34 22.20 24.60
CA VAL A 243 -14.70 22.46 25.10
C VAL A 243 -15.55 23.14 24.04
N ASP A 244 -15.01 24.15 23.35
CA ASP A 244 -15.72 24.87 22.29
C ASP A 244 -16.04 23.97 21.09
N MET A 245 -15.07 23.15 20.67
CA MET A 245 -15.23 22.17 19.59
C MET A 245 -16.23 21.07 19.95
N ASN A 246 -16.28 20.65 21.22
CA ASN A 246 -17.12 19.57 21.73
C ASN A 246 -17.16 18.34 20.79
N PRO A 247 -16.01 17.68 20.54
CA PRO A 247 -15.95 16.56 19.59
C PRO A 247 -16.89 15.42 20.00
N GLU A 248 -17.45 14.76 18.99
CA GLU A 248 -18.33 13.59 19.14
C GLU A 248 -17.54 12.28 19.17
N TYR A 249 -16.33 12.28 18.59
CA TYR A 249 -15.37 11.18 18.63
C TYR A 249 -13.97 11.69 18.96
N ILE A 250 -13.22 10.90 19.74
CA ILE A 250 -11.79 11.14 19.99
C ILE A 250 -11.00 9.94 19.46
N VAL A 251 -10.04 10.19 18.58
CA VAL A 251 -9.14 9.18 18.01
C VAL A 251 -7.78 9.29 18.72
N VAL A 252 -7.33 8.23 19.36
CA VAL A 252 -6.04 8.18 20.07
C VAL A 252 -5.19 7.00 19.58
N PRO A 253 -3.86 7.15 19.50
CA PRO A 253 -2.98 6.00 19.33
C PRO A 253 -2.93 5.19 20.64
N ASP A 254 -2.79 3.87 20.53
CA ASP A 254 -2.78 2.89 21.63
C ASP A 254 -1.75 3.12 22.75
N HIS A 255 -0.59 3.69 22.43
CA HIS A 255 0.43 4.04 23.42
C HIS A 255 0.20 5.39 24.10
N ALA A 256 -0.76 6.20 23.64
CA ALA A 256 -1.13 7.45 24.28
C ALA A 256 -2.26 7.23 25.30
N PRO A 257 -2.22 7.88 26.47
CA PRO A 257 -3.32 7.83 27.40
C PRO A 257 -4.55 8.54 26.81
N VAL A 258 -5.73 7.96 27.00
CA VAL A 258 -7.00 8.66 26.74
C VAL A 258 -7.04 9.93 27.60
N PRO A 259 -7.25 11.12 27.00
CA PRO A 259 -7.25 12.37 27.75
C PRO A 259 -8.44 12.41 28.72
N SER A 260 -8.16 12.78 29.98
CA SER A 260 -9.13 12.67 31.08
C SER A 260 -9.28 13.94 31.92
N SER A 261 -8.86 15.10 31.40
CA SER A 261 -9.02 16.37 32.10
C SER A 261 -10.49 16.81 32.12
N PRO A 262 -10.90 17.77 32.99
CA PRO A 262 -12.27 18.25 33.04
C PRO A 262 -12.82 18.72 31.69
N ALA A 263 -11.98 19.35 30.86
CA ALA A 263 -12.35 19.77 29.52
C ALA A 263 -12.73 18.58 28.63
N TYR A 264 -11.85 17.58 28.52
CA TYR A 264 -12.14 16.37 27.74
C TYR A 264 -13.34 15.59 28.30
N ASN A 265 -13.45 15.45 29.63
CA ASN A 265 -14.59 14.75 30.26
C ASN A 265 -15.94 15.45 30.02
N SER A 266 -15.93 16.74 29.66
CA SER A 266 -17.15 17.48 29.33
C SER A 266 -17.62 17.29 27.88
N THR A 267 -16.77 16.74 27.01
CA THR A 267 -17.08 16.53 25.60
C THR A 267 -18.10 15.41 25.39
N THR A 268 -18.84 15.51 24.29
CA THR A 268 -19.77 14.47 23.83
C THR A 268 -19.07 13.12 23.67
N ALA A 269 -17.85 13.13 23.12
CA ALA A 269 -17.05 11.93 22.92
C ALA A 269 -16.84 11.14 24.21
N ILE A 270 -16.31 11.76 25.27
CA ILE A 270 -16.06 11.07 26.54
C ILE A 270 -17.36 10.69 27.25
N GLN A 271 -18.38 11.56 27.23
CA GLN A 271 -19.66 11.27 27.87
C GLN A 271 -20.39 10.07 27.26
N LYS A 272 -20.24 9.85 25.95
CA LYS A 272 -20.84 8.71 25.24
C LYS A 272 -19.92 7.49 25.14
N GLY A 273 -18.65 7.61 25.55
CA GLY A 273 -17.66 6.54 25.41
C GLY A 273 -17.13 6.37 23.97
N ASN A 274 -17.25 7.40 23.13
CA ASN A 274 -16.83 7.41 21.74
C ASN A 274 -15.32 7.71 21.61
N VAL A 275 -14.50 6.85 22.21
CA VAL A 275 -13.03 6.92 22.10
C VAL A 275 -12.55 5.76 21.25
N ILE A 276 -11.93 6.08 20.12
CA ILE A 276 -11.40 5.12 19.16
C ILE A 276 -9.89 5.02 19.39
N VAL A 277 -9.43 3.85 19.81
CA VAL A 277 -8.01 3.57 20.04
C VAL A 277 -7.48 2.82 18.82
N ILE A 278 -6.47 3.38 18.16
CA ILE A 278 -5.87 2.81 16.95
C ILE A 278 -4.41 2.44 17.24
N GLU A 279 -3.93 1.34 16.66
CA GLU A 279 -2.52 0.98 16.74
C GLU A 279 -1.63 2.11 16.19
N ALA A 280 -0.63 2.55 16.95
CA ALA A 280 0.20 3.70 16.59
C ALA A 280 0.93 3.53 15.25
N ASN A 281 1.34 2.31 14.89
CA ASN A 281 2.05 2.04 13.64
C ASN A 281 1.18 2.24 12.40
N LYS A 282 -0.14 2.19 12.56
CA LYS A 282 -1.13 2.47 11.50
C LYS A 282 -1.50 3.94 11.49
N LEU A 283 -1.76 4.52 12.66
CA LEU A 283 -2.23 5.91 12.76
C LEU A 283 -1.12 6.96 12.56
N GLN A 284 0.10 6.69 13.03
CA GLN A 284 1.16 7.70 13.13
C GLN A 284 2.34 7.47 12.18
N GLN A 285 2.20 6.56 11.22
CA GLN A 285 3.19 6.35 10.16
C GLN A 285 2.53 6.63 8.81
N PRO A 286 3.06 7.57 7.99
CA PRO A 286 2.57 7.78 6.64
C PRO A 286 3.10 6.65 5.73
N ALA A 287 2.53 5.46 5.84
CA ALA A 287 2.90 4.23 5.14
C ALA A 287 1.64 3.40 4.81
N PRO A 288 1.69 2.35 3.97
CA PRO A 288 0.48 1.76 3.41
C PRO A 288 -0.58 1.30 4.42
N ARG A 289 -0.18 0.80 5.60
CA ARG A 289 -1.12 0.39 6.67
C ARG A 289 -1.89 1.55 7.30
N ALA A 290 -1.62 2.79 6.91
CA ALA A 290 -2.42 3.94 7.31
C ALA A 290 -3.88 3.83 6.83
N ILE A 291 -4.15 3.11 5.73
CA ILE A 291 -5.52 2.88 5.25
C ILE A 291 -6.35 2.09 6.27
N GLU A 292 -5.74 1.13 6.96
CA GLU A 292 -6.39 0.33 8.01
C GLU A 292 -6.81 1.19 9.22
N ALA A 293 -6.13 2.32 9.46
CA ALA A 293 -6.57 3.27 10.48
C ALA A 293 -7.87 3.97 10.06
N SER A 294 -8.04 4.27 8.78
CA SER A 294 -9.30 4.81 8.24
C SER A 294 -10.42 3.77 8.31
N GLU A 295 -10.14 2.52 7.97
CA GLU A 295 -11.12 1.42 8.08
C GLU A 295 -11.62 1.24 9.52
N ALA A 296 -10.71 1.20 10.51
CA ALA A 296 -11.08 1.04 11.91
C ALA A 296 -11.89 2.24 12.45
N ILE A 297 -11.61 3.46 11.97
CA ILE A 297 -12.43 4.64 12.29
C ILE A 297 -13.79 4.53 11.60
N LEU A 298 -13.83 4.12 10.33
CA LEU A 298 -15.08 3.96 9.57
C LEU A 298 -16.00 2.94 10.25
N GLU A 299 -15.47 1.78 10.64
CA GLU A 299 -16.21 0.74 11.38
C GLU A 299 -16.79 1.28 12.69
N ALA A 300 -16.00 2.04 13.46
CA ALA A 300 -16.42 2.56 14.75
C ALA A 300 -17.44 3.72 14.64
N VAL A 301 -17.35 4.54 13.61
CA VAL A 301 -18.16 5.76 13.45
C VAL A 301 -19.42 5.49 12.62
N HIS A 302 -19.30 4.69 11.56
CA HIS A 302 -20.34 4.45 10.55
C HIS A 302 -20.43 2.94 10.19
N PRO A 303 -20.91 2.08 11.11
CA PRO A 303 -20.92 0.62 10.90
C PRO A 303 -21.68 0.18 9.64
N ASP A 304 -22.82 0.82 9.33
CA ASP A 304 -23.59 0.52 8.11
C ASP A 304 -22.80 0.89 6.83
N ALA A 305 -22.05 2.00 6.86
CA ALA A 305 -21.17 2.38 5.74
C ALA A 305 -19.97 1.43 5.65
N TYR A 306 -19.43 0.97 6.78
CA TYR A 306 -18.37 -0.04 6.79
C TYR A 306 -18.82 -1.36 6.15
N GLU A 307 -20.04 -1.83 6.43
CA GLU A 307 -20.59 -3.02 5.74
C GLU A 307 -20.71 -2.80 4.23
N ARG A 308 -21.09 -1.59 3.78
CA ARG A 308 -21.12 -1.26 2.35
C ARG A 308 -19.73 -1.19 1.74
N TYR A 309 -18.76 -0.59 2.43
CA TYR A 309 -17.35 -0.56 2.03
C TYR A 309 -16.82 -1.98 1.82
N GLN A 310 -17.07 -2.89 2.75
CA GLN A 310 -16.63 -4.28 2.60
C GLN A 310 -17.26 -5.01 1.42
N GLN A 311 -18.48 -4.65 1.02
CA GLN A 311 -19.08 -5.18 -0.22
C GLN A 311 -18.36 -4.66 -1.46
N LEU A 312 -18.03 -3.36 -1.49
CA LEU A 312 -17.29 -2.73 -2.59
C LEU A 312 -15.88 -3.31 -2.76
N GLU A 313 -15.17 -3.56 -1.66
CA GLU A 313 -13.85 -4.19 -1.70
C GLU A 313 -13.92 -5.60 -2.33
N ASN A 314 -14.92 -6.40 -1.96
CA ASN A 314 -15.12 -7.73 -2.53
C ASN A 314 -15.52 -7.69 -4.02
N GLU A 315 -16.33 -6.71 -4.42
CA GLU A 315 -16.68 -6.47 -5.83
C GLU A 315 -15.42 -6.13 -6.63
N SER A 316 -14.60 -5.21 -6.14
CA SER A 316 -13.34 -4.77 -6.77
C SER A 316 -12.35 -5.95 -6.91
N ALA A 317 -12.18 -6.76 -5.87
CA ALA A 317 -11.31 -7.94 -5.92
C ALA A 317 -11.77 -9.02 -6.93
N THR A 318 -13.09 -9.14 -7.15
CA THR A 318 -13.66 -10.09 -8.11
C THR A 318 -13.43 -9.62 -9.54
N GLU A 319 -13.63 -8.32 -9.83
CA GLU A 319 -13.37 -7.74 -11.15
C GLU A 319 -11.90 -7.88 -11.56
N SER A 320 -10.95 -7.67 -10.63
CA SER A 320 -9.51 -7.88 -10.87
C SER A 320 -9.17 -9.33 -11.25
N THR A 321 -9.86 -10.30 -10.63
CA THR A 321 -9.64 -11.73 -10.88
C THR A 321 -10.22 -12.20 -12.21
N GLU A 322 -11.39 -11.69 -12.61
CA GLU A 322 -12.02 -12.00 -13.90
C GLU A 322 -11.21 -11.41 -15.07
N ASN A 323 -10.70 -10.17 -14.92
CA ASN A 323 -9.86 -9.53 -15.94
C ASN A 323 -8.53 -10.27 -16.15
N ALA A 324 -7.94 -10.83 -15.08
CA ALA A 324 -6.75 -11.68 -15.17
C ALA A 324 -7.01 -13.04 -15.87
N THR A 325 -8.22 -13.60 -15.70
CA THR A 325 -8.62 -14.91 -16.25
C THR A 325 -8.96 -14.83 -17.75
N GLU A 326 -9.63 -13.76 -18.20
CA GLU A 326 -9.88 -13.54 -19.64
C GLU A 326 -8.59 -13.27 -20.42
N THR A 327 -7.63 -12.58 -19.81
CA THR A 327 -6.31 -12.29 -20.42
C THR A 327 -5.49 -13.56 -20.63
N THR A 328 -5.58 -14.55 -19.73
CA THR A 328 -4.87 -15.83 -19.87
C THR A 328 -5.51 -16.73 -20.93
N THR A 329 -6.84 -16.67 -21.11
CA THR A 329 -7.56 -17.47 -22.10
C THR A 329 -7.36 -16.95 -23.54
N ALA A 330 -7.11 -15.65 -23.71
CA ALA A 330 -6.81 -15.05 -25.01
C ALA A 330 -5.39 -15.37 -25.52
N ALA A 331 -4.42 -15.63 -24.63
CA ALA A 331 -3.05 -15.99 -25.00
C ALA A 331 -2.93 -17.45 -25.50
N ASP A 332 -3.76 -18.37 -25.01
CA ASP A 332 -3.72 -19.81 -25.37
C ASP A 332 -4.46 -20.13 -26.69
N ALA A 333 -5.26 -19.21 -27.22
CA ALA A 333 -6.06 -19.43 -28.42
C ALA A 333 -5.35 -19.13 -29.76
N THR A 334 -4.04 -18.82 -29.75
CA THR A 334 -3.31 -18.38 -30.97
C THR A 334 -2.11 -19.26 -31.35
N GLU A 335 -2.07 -20.54 -30.95
CA GLU A 335 -1.12 -21.51 -31.51
C GLU A 335 -1.81 -22.81 -31.94
N THR A 336 -2.61 -22.77 -33.01
CA THR A 336 -2.87 -23.98 -33.81
C THR A 336 -3.24 -23.64 -35.25
N ASP A 337 -2.25 -23.41 -36.12
CA ASP A 337 -2.23 -24.00 -37.48
C ASP A 337 -0.94 -23.62 -38.22
N ALA A 338 -0.16 -24.65 -38.60
CA ALA A 338 0.52 -24.79 -39.90
C ALA A 338 1.68 -25.80 -39.80
N ALA A 339 1.41 -27.01 -40.29
CA ALA A 339 2.43 -28.00 -40.58
C ALA A 339 3.14 -27.71 -41.93
N GLU A 340 4.35 -28.29 -42.03
CA GLU A 340 4.98 -28.89 -43.22
C GLU A 340 6.15 -28.11 -43.88
N SER A 341 7.39 -28.57 -43.65
CA SER A 341 8.15 -29.35 -44.65
C SER A 341 9.67 -29.47 -44.36
N THR A 342 10.14 -30.71 -44.49
CA THR A 342 11.46 -31.21 -44.94
C THR A 342 12.71 -31.17 -44.04
N ALA A 343 13.01 -32.39 -43.58
CA ALA A 343 14.25 -33.01 -43.13
C ALA A 343 15.58 -32.53 -43.76
N THR A 344 16.64 -32.52 -42.94
CA THR A 344 17.89 -33.25 -43.22
C THR A 344 18.54 -33.70 -41.91
N THR A 345 18.91 -34.97 -41.90
CA THR A 345 19.55 -35.76 -40.85
C THR A 345 21.02 -35.36 -40.66
N GLU A 346 21.47 -35.22 -39.42
CA GLU A 346 22.77 -35.75 -39.00
C GLU A 346 22.79 -36.06 -37.50
N SER A 347 23.17 -37.31 -37.21
CA SER A 347 23.23 -37.93 -35.90
C SER A 347 24.43 -37.46 -35.09
N SER A 348 24.28 -37.39 -33.76
CA SER A 348 25.29 -37.87 -32.82
C SER A 348 24.64 -38.23 -31.49
N GLU A 349 24.78 -39.50 -31.14
CA GLU A 349 24.37 -40.11 -29.87
C GLU A 349 25.28 -39.69 -28.71
N SER A 350 24.71 -39.59 -27.51
CA SER A 350 25.33 -40.03 -26.25
C SER A 350 24.29 -40.11 -25.13
N THR A 351 23.74 -41.32 -24.93
CA THR A 351 23.52 -42.07 -23.65
C THR A 351 23.49 -41.26 -22.33
N THR A 352 22.34 -41.10 -21.65
CA THR A 352 21.61 -41.97 -20.67
C THR A 352 22.03 -41.83 -19.20
N GLU A 353 21.06 -41.43 -18.34
CA GLU A 353 20.63 -42.03 -17.03
C GLU A 353 19.71 -40.99 -16.33
N SER A 354 18.37 -41.17 -16.26
CA SER A 354 17.55 -41.78 -15.17
C SER A 354 17.98 -41.35 -13.75
N ASP A 355 17.15 -40.88 -12.81
CA ASP A 355 15.74 -41.13 -12.48
C ASP A 355 15.27 -40.01 -11.52
N ALA A 356 13.97 -39.71 -11.54
CA ALA A 356 13.18 -39.24 -10.38
C ALA A 356 12.14 -40.35 -10.08
N PRO A 357 11.32 -40.35 -8.99
CA PRO A 357 11.13 -39.37 -7.91
C PRO A 357 11.01 -40.02 -6.50
N GLY A 358 10.76 -39.24 -5.43
CA GLY A 358 10.42 -39.81 -4.12
C GLY A 358 9.94 -38.82 -3.06
N PHE A 359 8.62 -38.68 -2.92
CA PHE A 359 7.94 -38.09 -1.77
C PHE A 359 8.11 -38.98 -0.53
N GLY A 360 8.39 -38.37 0.63
CA GLY A 360 8.51 -39.05 1.92
C GLY A 360 7.77 -38.33 3.03
N VAL A 361 6.58 -38.81 3.37
CA VAL A 361 5.81 -38.49 4.58
C VAL A 361 6.56 -39.01 5.81
N VAL A 362 6.76 -38.19 6.84
CA VAL A 362 7.16 -38.66 8.17
C VAL A 362 6.06 -38.34 9.19
N ALA A 363 5.44 -39.40 9.68
CA ALA A 363 4.50 -39.37 10.78
C ALA A 363 5.23 -39.51 12.14
N GLY A 364 4.79 -38.68 13.08
CA GLY A 364 4.58 -38.93 14.52
C GLY A 364 5.55 -39.79 15.32
N LEU A 365 6.14 -39.17 16.36
CA LEU A 365 6.38 -39.84 17.64
C LEU A 365 6.05 -38.89 18.80
N ALA A 366 4.98 -39.25 19.53
CA ALA A 366 4.62 -38.71 20.82
C ALA A 366 5.52 -39.29 21.92
N ALA A 367 5.94 -38.45 22.86
CA ALA A 367 6.49 -38.90 24.14
C ALA A 367 5.86 -38.10 25.30
N ILE A 368 5.08 -38.81 26.11
CA ILE A 368 4.48 -38.41 27.38
C ILE A 368 5.55 -38.51 28.47
N GLY A 369 5.64 -37.52 29.37
CA GLY A 369 6.58 -37.56 30.51
C GLY A 369 6.32 -36.52 31.61
N ALA A 370 5.29 -36.78 32.42
CA ALA A 370 5.08 -36.44 33.84
C ALA A 370 5.70 -35.18 34.51
N VAL A 371 4.78 -34.29 34.91
CA VAL A 371 4.64 -33.53 36.17
C VAL A 371 5.61 -33.85 37.32
N VAL A 372 6.28 -32.81 37.86
CA VAL A 372 6.49 -32.63 39.31
C VAL A 372 6.29 -31.15 39.70
N LEU A 373 5.25 -30.91 40.49
CA LEU A 373 5.01 -29.73 41.32
C LEU A 373 6.09 -29.58 42.39
N LEU A 374 6.55 -28.35 42.65
CA LEU A 374 6.78 -27.89 44.03
C LEU A 374 6.83 -26.35 44.08
N ALA A 375 5.79 -25.78 44.69
CA ALA A 375 5.71 -24.41 45.12
C ALA A 375 6.61 -24.14 46.34
N ARG A 376 7.19 -22.94 46.45
CA ARG A 376 7.10 -22.14 47.68
C ARG A 376 7.61 -20.70 47.52
N ARG A 377 6.65 -19.78 47.67
CA ARG A 377 6.71 -18.43 48.25
C ARG A 377 8.05 -18.01 48.87
N ARG A 378 8.56 -16.86 48.42
CA ARG A 378 8.59 -15.63 49.21
C ARG A 378 8.54 -14.41 48.32
#